data_AF-A0A556VW07-F1
#
_entry.id   AF-A0A556VW07-F1
#
_cell.length_a   1.000
_cell.length_b   1.000
_cell.length_c   1.000
_cell.angle_alpha   90.00
_cell.angle_beta   90.00
_cell.angle_gamma   90.00
#
_symmetry.space_group_name_H-M   'P 1'
#
loop_
_entity.id
_entity.type
_entity.pdbx_description
1 polymer ?
#
loop_
_entity_poly.entity_id
_entity_poly.type
_entity_poly.pdbx_seq_one_letter_code
_entity_poly.pdbx_strand_id
1 'polypeptide(L)'
;MNTDVRFTKGKSAVLERALSRPRTEVSLSAFALLFSEMVQYCQSRVNLVSELQARLADMGRGVGASLLDLLVLRDKNSKRETKVSVWKSLFGKEADKLEQANDDDKTYYIIEKEPLVNTFISVPKENSTLNCAAFTAGMVEAILTHSGFPAKVTAHWHKGTTLMIKFDEAVIARDKQLDGR
;
A
#
# COMPACT_ATOMS: atom_id res chain seq x y z
N MET A 1 -57.27 19.15 32.59
CA MET A 1 -55.99 19.87 32.38
C MET A 1 -54.93 18.84 32.04
N ASN A 2 -54.37 18.98 30.83
CA ASN A 2 -53.02 18.62 30.38
C ASN A 2 -51.99 18.43 31.53
N THR A 3 -51.00 17.53 31.51
CA THR A 3 -50.11 17.11 30.40
C THR A 3 -49.41 15.78 30.73
N ASP A 4 -49.49 14.80 29.84
CA ASP A 4 -48.50 13.73 29.70
C ASP A 4 -47.24 14.29 29.03
N VAL A 5 -46.11 14.30 29.73
CA VAL A 5 -44.79 14.24 29.09
C VAL A 5 -43.82 13.53 30.02
N ARG A 6 -43.25 12.41 29.57
CA ARG A 6 -41.80 12.17 29.64
C ARG A 6 -41.43 11.01 28.70
N PHE A 7 -40.91 11.46 27.56
CA PHE A 7 -40.14 10.74 26.56
C PHE A 7 -39.49 9.44 27.04
N THR A 8 -39.77 8.36 26.33
CA THR A 8 -39.04 7.10 26.44
C THR A 8 -37.58 7.31 26.05
N LYS A 9 -36.68 7.01 26.98
CA LYS A 9 -35.22 7.00 26.79
C LYS A 9 -34.81 5.79 25.95
N GLY A 10 -35.20 5.79 24.68
CA GLY A 10 -34.63 4.89 23.68
C GLY A 10 -33.41 5.55 23.06
N LYS A 11 -32.19 5.15 23.46
CA LYS A 11 -30.99 5.49 22.69
C LYS A 11 -31.22 4.96 21.27
N SER A 12 -31.36 5.85 20.30
CA SER A 12 -31.55 5.42 18.91
C SER A 12 -30.27 4.73 18.45
N ALA A 13 -30.32 3.41 18.27
CA ALA A 13 -29.23 2.60 17.73
C ALA A 13 -28.76 3.08 16.35
N VAL A 14 -29.56 3.91 15.67
CA VAL A 14 -29.20 4.59 14.42
C VAL A 14 -28.13 5.67 14.63
N LEU A 15 -28.10 6.34 15.79
CA LEU A 15 -27.11 7.37 16.11
C LEU A 15 -25.78 6.78 16.58
N GLU A 16 -25.77 5.54 17.08
CA GLU A 16 -24.55 4.82 17.45
C GLU A 16 -23.93 4.04 16.28
N ARG A 17 -24.63 3.98 15.14
CA ARG A 17 -24.11 3.35 13.92
C ARG A 17 -23.17 4.34 13.24
N ALA A 18 -21.86 4.05 13.30
CA ALA A 18 -20.89 4.73 12.43
C ALA A 18 -21.44 4.73 10.99
N LEU A 19 -21.58 5.91 10.40
CA LEU A 19 -22.04 6.08 9.03
C LEU A 19 -21.03 5.36 8.12
N SER A 20 -21.29 4.10 7.80
CA SER A 20 -20.51 3.38 6.80
C SER A 20 -20.77 4.09 5.48
N ARG A 21 -19.87 4.98 5.06
CA ARG A 21 -19.92 5.53 3.70
C ARG A 21 -20.01 4.35 2.74
N PRO A 22 -21.01 4.31 1.85
CA PRO A 22 -21.11 3.25 0.86
C PRO A 22 -19.82 3.23 0.04
N ARG A 23 -19.31 2.03 -0.24
CA ARG A 23 -18.13 1.85 -1.10
C ARG A 23 -18.48 2.37 -2.49
N THR A 24 -17.88 3.49 -2.89
CA THR A 24 -17.98 3.98 -4.26
C THR A 24 -17.04 3.15 -5.12
N GLU A 25 -17.57 2.56 -6.18
CA GLU A 25 -16.77 1.89 -7.20
C GLU A 25 -16.40 2.91 -8.28
N VAL A 26 -15.11 2.94 -8.63
CA VAL A 26 -14.56 3.82 -9.67
C VAL A 26 -14.04 2.92 -10.79
N SER A 27 -14.28 3.32 -12.04
CA SER A 27 -13.75 2.60 -13.19
C SER A 27 -12.23 2.49 -13.13
N LEU A 28 -11.72 1.31 -13.42
CA LEU A 28 -10.29 1.02 -13.50
C LEU A 28 -9.56 1.96 -14.47
N SER A 29 -10.24 2.34 -15.56
CA SER A 29 -9.72 3.27 -16.56
C SER A 29 -9.48 4.67 -16.00
N ALA A 30 -10.25 5.10 -14.99
CA ALA A 30 -10.06 6.42 -14.37
C ALA A 30 -8.73 6.48 -13.61
N PHE A 31 -8.37 5.41 -12.89
CA PHE A 31 -7.07 5.29 -12.25
C PHE A 31 -5.95 5.23 -13.29
N ALA A 32 -6.12 4.43 -14.35
CA ALA A 32 -5.14 4.29 -15.43
C ALA A 32 -4.79 5.62 -16.10
N LEU A 33 -5.81 6.41 -16.47
CA LEU A 33 -5.61 7.71 -17.11
C LEU A 33 -4.93 8.71 -16.17
N LEU A 34 -5.37 8.78 -14.91
CA LEU A 34 -4.75 9.66 -13.91
C LEU A 34 -3.29 9.29 -13.68
N PHE A 35 -3.01 8.00 -13.50
CA PHE A 35 -1.67 7.52 -13.22
C PHE A 35 -0.73 7.70 -14.42
N SER A 36 -1.23 7.50 -15.65
CA SER A 36 -0.49 7.79 -16.87
C SER A 36 -0.03 9.26 -16.93
N GLU A 37 -0.94 10.20 -16.63
CA GLU A 37 -0.61 11.62 -16.59
C GLU A 37 0.35 11.98 -15.46
N MET A 38 0.25 11.34 -14.29
CA MET A 38 1.23 11.52 -13.21
C MET A 38 2.63 11.08 -13.65
N VAL A 39 2.75 9.95 -14.34
CA VAL A 39 4.03 9.45 -14.87
C VAL A 39 4.60 10.41 -15.90
N GLN A 40 3.80 10.84 -16.88
CA GLN A 40 4.22 11.80 -17.91
C GLN A 40 4.62 13.16 -17.29
N TYR A 41 3.85 13.65 -16.33
CA TYR A 41 4.16 14.88 -15.59
C TYR A 41 5.52 14.79 -14.89
N CYS A 42 5.79 13.68 -14.18
CA CYS A 42 7.08 13.48 -13.54
C CYS A 42 8.22 13.33 -14.56
N GLN A 43 7.98 12.59 -15.65
CA GLN A 43 8.98 12.36 -16.70
C GLN A 43 9.43 13.67 -17.36
N SER A 44 8.52 14.62 -17.60
CA SER A 44 8.85 15.93 -18.17
C SER A 44 9.74 16.82 -17.29
N ARG A 45 9.99 16.43 -16.03
CA ARG A 45 10.67 17.22 -15.00
C ARG A 45 11.92 16.54 -14.43
N VAL A 46 12.34 15.44 -15.01
CA VAL A 46 13.49 14.63 -14.56
C VAL A 46 14.33 14.22 -15.75
N ASN A 47 15.62 14.04 -15.53
CA ASN A 47 16.55 13.66 -16.60
C ASN A 47 16.92 12.18 -16.54
N LEU A 48 16.71 11.53 -15.38
CA LEU A 48 17.07 10.13 -15.15
C LEU A 48 15.84 9.29 -14.78
N VAL A 49 15.83 8.03 -15.24
CA VAL A 49 14.78 7.06 -14.86
C VAL A 49 14.76 6.83 -13.34
N SER A 50 15.93 6.86 -12.69
CA SER A 50 16.03 6.73 -11.23
C SER A 50 15.34 7.89 -10.49
N GLU A 51 15.44 9.13 -11.00
CA GLU A 51 14.74 10.30 -10.45
C GLU A 51 13.22 10.18 -10.66
N LEU A 52 12.80 9.69 -11.83
CA LEU A 52 11.38 9.40 -12.10
C LEU A 52 10.82 8.39 -11.10
N GLN A 53 11.52 7.27 -10.90
CA GLN A 53 11.14 6.24 -9.94
C GLN A 53 11.12 6.79 -8.50
N ALA A 54 12.09 7.62 -8.13
CA ALA A 54 12.12 8.26 -6.81
C ALA A 54 10.88 9.15 -6.60
N ARG A 55 10.53 10.00 -7.57
CA ARG A 55 9.32 10.84 -7.51
C ARG A 55 8.03 10.02 -7.44
N LEU A 56 7.92 8.95 -8.22
CA LEU A 56 6.77 8.05 -8.15
C LEU A 56 6.68 7.39 -6.76
N ALA A 57 7.81 6.96 -6.20
CA ALA A 57 7.85 6.42 -4.85
C ALA A 57 7.48 7.46 -3.78
N ASP A 58 7.88 8.73 -3.92
CA ASP A 58 7.44 9.82 -3.03
C ASP A 58 5.92 9.97 -3.02
N MET A 59 5.30 10.00 -4.20
CA MET A 59 3.83 10.07 -4.32
C MET A 59 3.17 8.83 -3.71
N GLY A 60 3.75 7.65 -3.95
CA GLY A 60 3.30 6.39 -3.37
C GLY A 60 3.35 6.39 -1.84
N ARG A 61 4.41 6.94 -1.24
CA ARG A 61 4.54 7.06 0.22
C ARG A 61 3.38 7.86 0.84
N GLY A 62 2.99 8.97 0.23
CA GLY A 62 1.85 9.78 0.69
C GLY A 62 0.53 9.00 0.69
N VAL A 63 0.31 8.18 -0.34
CA VAL A 63 -0.86 7.29 -0.42
C VAL A 63 -0.78 6.16 0.61
N GLY A 64 0.38 5.52 0.75
CA GLY A 64 0.59 4.42 1.69
C GLY A 64 0.37 4.82 3.15
N ALA A 65 0.86 5.99 3.55
CA ALA A 65 0.63 6.54 4.89
C ALA A 65 -0.87 6.70 5.20
N SER A 66 -1.63 7.28 4.27
CA SER A 66 -3.07 7.48 4.42
C SER A 66 -3.85 6.16 4.41
N LEU A 67 -3.38 5.18 3.63
CA LEU A 67 -4.04 3.89 3.48
C LEU A 67 -3.93 3.04 4.74
N LEU A 68 -2.80 3.07 5.45
CA LEU A 68 -2.60 2.28 6.67
C LEU A 68 -3.71 2.54 7.70
N ASP A 69 -4.02 3.80 7.99
CA ASP A 69 -5.05 4.17 8.95
C ASP A 69 -6.42 3.63 8.52
N LEU A 70 -6.74 3.73 7.23
CA LEU A 70 -7.99 3.19 6.68
C LEU A 70 -8.08 1.67 6.78
N LEU A 71 -6.99 0.95 6.54
CA LEU A 71 -6.94 -0.51 6.65
C LEU A 71 -7.14 -0.95 8.10
N VAL A 72 -6.45 -0.30 9.05
CA VAL A 72 -6.55 -0.61 10.48
C VAL A 72 -7.94 -0.29 11.03
N LEU A 73 -8.55 0.84 10.64
CA LEU A 73 -9.90 1.24 11.10
C LEU A 73 -11.02 0.39 10.50
N ARG A 74 -10.84 -0.09 9.26
CA ARG A 74 -11.84 -0.93 8.59
C ARG A 74 -11.78 -2.37 9.08
N ASP A 75 -10.65 -2.82 9.59
CA ASP A 75 -10.55 -4.13 10.22
C ASP A 75 -11.32 -4.13 11.55
N LYS A 76 -12.38 -4.94 11.61
CA LYS A 76 -13.36 -4.94 12.72
C LYS A 76 -12.75 -5.29 14.07
N ASN A 77 -11.52 -5.80 14.09
CA ASN A 77 -10.84 -6.20 15.30
C ASN A 77 -9.97 -5.12 15.95
N SER A 78 -9.71 -3.95 15.34
CA SER A 78 -8.89 -2.83 15.89
C SER A 78 -7.51 -3.23 16.48
N LYS A 79 -7.12 -4.49 16.37
CA LYS A 79 -5.79 -4.98 16.66
C LYS A 79 -4.96 -4.51 15.49
N ARG A 80 -3.92 -3.71 15.75
CA ARG A 80 -2.79 -3.60 14.84
C ARG A 80 -2.22 -5.01 14.69
N GLU A 81 -2.80 -5.80 13.80
CA GLU A 81 -2.28 -7.12 13.54
C GLU A 81 -0.89 -6.93 12.96
N THR A 82 0.05 -7.73 13.44
CA THR A 82 1.39 -7.86 12.85
C THR A 82 1.35 -8.48 11.44
N LYS A 83 0.14 -8.78 10.91
CA LYS A 83 -0.11 -9.41 9.60
C LYS A 83 -1.27 -8.73 8.86
N VAL A 84 -1.15 -7.45 8.52
CA VAL A 84 -2.13 -6.79 7.64
C VAL A 84 -1.93 -7.27 6.18
N SER A 85 -2.97 -7.83 5.57
CA SER A 85 -2.95 -8.21 4.14
C SER A 85 -3.12 -6.99 3.23
N VAL A 86 -2.05 -6.22 3.08
CA VAL A 86 -1.98 -5.01 2.25
C VAL A 86 -2.26 -5.33 0.78
N TRP A 87 -1.71 -6.44 0.28
CA TRP A 87 -1.79 -6.81 -1.13
C TRP A 87 -3.23 -7.05 -1.60
N LYS A 88 -3.99 -7.83 -0.84
CA LYS A 88 -5.40 -8.11 -1.17
C LYS A 88 -6.26 -6.85 -1.14
N SER A 89 -5.94 -5.92 -0.26
CA SER A 89 -6.67 -4.66 -0.13
C SER A 89 -6.39 -3.69 -1.28
N LEU A 90 -5.16 -3.68 -1.79
CA LEU A 90 -4.72 -2.85 -2.92
C LEU A 90 -5.10 -3.41 -4.28
N PHE A 91 -4.91 -4.71 -4.44
CA PHE A 91 -4.86 -5.38 -5.74
C PHE A 91 -5.99 -6.40 -5.93
N GLY A 92 -6.78 -6.67 -4.89
CA GLY A 92 -7.84 -7.69 -4.94
C GLY A 92 -7.31 -9.13 -5.04
N LYS A 93 -5.98 -9.33 -5.04
CA LYS A 93 -5.31 -10.62 -5.11
C LYS A 93 -4.15 -10.71 -4.11
N GLU A 94 -3.73 -11.94 -3.82
CA GLU A 94 -2.48 -12.19 -3.09
C GLU A 94 -1.27 -11.96 -4.00
N ALA A 95 -0.11 -11.72 -3.40
CA ALA A 95 1.12 -11.61 -4.17
C ALA A 95 1.49 -12.97 -4.77
N ASP A 96 2.04 -12.99 -5.98
CA ASP A 96 2.34 -14.26 -6.64
C ASP A 96 3.42 -15.06 -5.87
N LYS A 97 4.45 -14.37 -5.34
CA LYS A 97 5.43 -14.97 -4.41
C LYS A 97 5.95 -13.98 -3.37
N LEU A 98 6.31 -14.53 -2.22
CA LEU A 98 7.10 -13.87 -1.18
C LEU A 98 8.34 -14.74 -0.91
N GLU A 99 9.53 -14.22 -1.18
CA GLU A 99 10.82 -14.91 -0.98
C GLU A 99 11.69 -14.11 0.03
N GLN A 100 12.47 -14.77 0.87
CA GLN A 100 13.56 -14.13 1.64
C GLN A 100 14.87 -14.28 0.85
N ALA A 101 15.76 -13.30 0.94
CA ALA A 101 17.10 -13.44 0.37
C ALA A 101 17.89 -14.53 1.11
N ASN A 102 18.62 -15.37 0.37
CA ASN A 102 19.38 -16.48 0.95
C ASN A 102 20.51 -16.03 1.87
N ASP A 103 21.16 -14.91 1.53
CA ASP A 103 22.38 -14.43 2.19
C ASP A 103 22.17 -13.15 3.03
N ASP A 104 20.93 -12.66 3.13
CA ASP A 104 20.59 -11.44 3.87
C ASP A 104 19.22 -11.59 4.53
N ASP A 105 19.21 -11.86 5.83
CA ASP A 105 17.99 -12.06 6.62
C ASP A 105 17.11 -10.81 6.72
N LYS A 106 17.66 -9.63 6.40
CA LYS A 106 16.94 -8.36 6.34
C LYS A 106 16.19 -8.13 5.03
N THR A 107 16.46 -8.93 4.00
CA THR A 107 15.97 -8.67 2.65
C THR A 107 14.91 -9.68 2.23
N TYR A 108 13.78 -9.16 1.77
CA TYR A 108 12.62 -9.92 1.30
C TYR A 108 12.19 -9.42 -0.09
N TYR A 109 11.57 -10.29 -0.86
CA TYR A 109 11.12 -10.04 -2.22
C TYR A 109 9.64 -10.36 -2.37
N ILE A 110 8.86 -9.38 -2.84
CA ILE A 110 7.51 -9.61 -3.36
C ILE A 110 7.61 -9.68 -4.87
N ILE A 111 7.26 -10.81 -5.47
CA ILE A 111 7.39 -11.04 -6.92
C ILE A 111 6.01 -11.10 -7.54
N GLU A 112 5.82 -10.31 -8.59
CA GLU A 112 4.62 -10.21 -9.41
C GLU A 112 4.97 -10.51 -10.86
N LYS A 113 4.44 -11.60 -11.42
CA LYS A 113 4.65 -11.95 -12.82
C LYS A 113 3.97 -10.95 -13.74
N GLU A 114 2.78 -10.51 -13.34
CA GLU A 114 1.95 -9.52 -14.04
C GLU A 114 1.47 -8.44 -13.06
N PRO A 115 2.29 -7.40 -12.80
CA PRO A 115 1.92 -6.35 -11.87
C PRO A 115 0.74 -5.53 -12.41
N LEU A 116 -0.31 -5.38 -11.59
CA LEU A 116 -1.51 -4.64 -11.98
C LEU A 116 -1.21 -3.18 -12.38
N VAL A 117 -0.20 -2.56 -11.76
CA VAL A 117 0.23 -1.20 -12.15
C VAL A 117 0.62 -1.10 -13.61
N ASN A 118 1.23 -2.15 -14.20
CA ASN A 118 1.57 -2.16 -15.62
C ASN A 118 0.36 -2.50 -16.50
N THR A 119 -0.71 -3.07 -15.96
CA THR A 119 -2.01 -3.18 -16.65
C THR A 119 -2.66 -1.80 -16.85
N PHE A 120 -2.31 -0.81 -16.02
CA PHE A 120 -2.93 0.52 -16.02
C PHE A 120 -2.21 1.55 -16.90
N ILE A 121 -1.05 1.22 -17.46
CA ILE A 121 -0.30 2.13 -18.32
C ILE A 121 0.33 1.38 -19.49
N SER A 122 0.07 1.86 -20.70
CA SER A 122 0.87 1.49 -21.86
C SER A 122 2.20 2.24 -21.77
N VAL A 123 3.19 1.67 -21.10
CA VAL A 123 4.55 2.23 -21.15
C VAL A 123 5.01 2.15 -22.62
N PRO A 124 5.36 3.26 -23.29
CA PRO A 124 5.89 3.21 -24.65
C PRO A 124 7.10 2.26 -24.69
N LYS A 125 7.22 1.44 -25.74
CA LYS A 125 8.27 0.41 -25.85
C LYS A 125 9.70 0.94 -25.66
N GLU A 126 9.89 2.23 -25.90
CA GLU A 126 11.16 2.96 -25.75
C GLU A 126 11.56 3.19 -24.28
N ASN A 127 10.61 3.04 -23.34
CA ASN A 127 10.80 3.22 -21.90
C ASN A 127 10.71 1.89 -21.12
N SER A 128 11.15 0.77 -21.71
CA SER A 128 11.11 -0.57 -21.09
C SER A 128 11.85 -0.69 -19.75
N THR A 129 12.71 0.28 -19.42
CA THR A 129 13.40 0.41 -18.12
C THR A 129 12.54 1.05 -17.03
N LEU A 130 11.44 1.72 -17.38
CA LEU A 130 10.56 2.37 -16.42
C LEU A 130 9.77 1.33 -15.64
N ASN A 131 10.09 1.19 -14.34
CA ASN A 131 9.30 0.35 -13.45
C ASN A 131 8.34 1.21 -12.61
N CYS A 132 7.09 1.31 -13.06
CA CYS A 132 6.04 2.04 -12.35
C CYS A 132 5.61 1.39 -11.03
N ALA A 133 6.05 0.15 -10.77
CA ALA A 133 5.95 -0.42 -9.44
C ALA A 133 6.80 0.34 -8.40
N ALA A 134 7.63 1.32 -8.80
CA ALA A 134 8.21 2.29 -7.88
C ALA A 134 7.15 3.06 -7.07
N PHE A 135 5.99 3.36 -7.67
CA PHE A 135 4.86 3.94 -6.93
C PHE A 135 4.35 2.98 -5.84
N THR A 136 4.12 1.72 -6.20
CA THR A 136 3.75 0.67 -5.25
C THR A 136 4.82 0.46 -4.18
N ALA A 137 6.09 0.48 -4.55
CA ALA A 137 7.21 0.38 -3.62
C ALA A 137 7.13 1.49 -2.56
N GLY A 138 6.87 2.73 -2.96
CA GLY A 138 6.64 3.84 -2.05
C GLY A 138 5.46 3.62 -1.10
N MET A 139 4.34 3.10 -1.61
CA MET A 139 3.18 2.77 -0.77
C MET A 139 3.52 1.72 0.28
N VAL A 140 4.18 0.64 -0.12
CA VAL A 140 4.60 -0.46 0.77
C VAL A 140 5.62 0.05 1.79
N GLU A 141 6.59 0.87 1.37
CA GLU A 141 7.58 1.49 2.25
C GLU A 141 6.93 2.31 3.36
N ALA A 142 5.96 3.16 3.02
CA ALA A 142 5.22 3.94 4.00
C ALA A 142 4.39 3.05 4.94
N ILE A 143 3.70 2.04 4.41
CA ILE A 143 2.89 1.13 5.23
C ILE A 143 3.78 0.39 6.25
N LEU A 144 4.90 -0.17 5.82
CA LEU A 144 5.84 -0.86 6.71
C LEU A 144 6.40 0.10 7.77
N THR A 145 6.88 1.26 7.35
CA THR A 145 7.49 2.25 8.24
C THR A 145 6.48 2.74 9.30
N HIS A 146 5.28 3.14 8.88
CA HIS A 146 4.24 3.62 9.80
C HIS A 146 3.63 2.51 10.67
N SER A 147 3.79 1.24 10.28
CA SER A 147 3.44 0.07 11.10
C SER A 147 4.53 -0.29 12.13
N GLY A 148 5.64 0.46 12.16
CA GLY A 148 6.76 0.20 13.09
C GLY A 148 7.78 -0.81 12.56
N PHE A 149 7.82 -1.05 11.25
CA PHE A 149 8.80 -1.89 10.56
C PHE A 149 9.56 -1.04 9.52
N PRO A 150 10.41 -0.09 9.96
CA PRO A 150 11.16 0.74 9.04
C PRO A 150 11.97 -0.11 8.06
N ALA A 151 11.85 0.23 6.78
CA ALA A 151 12.45 -0.51 5.67
C ALA A 151 12.69 0.42 4.49
N LYS A 152 13.60 0.01 3.61
CA LYS A 152 13.75 0.57 2.27
C LYS A 152 13.10 -0.37 1.26
N VAL A 153 12.22 0.16 0.40
CA VAL A 153 11.56 -0.62 -0.65
C VAL A 153 11.94 -0.08 -2.02
N THR A 154 12.32 -0.98 -2.92
CA THR A 154 12.72 -0.65 -4.30
C THR A 154 12.11 -1.62 -5.30
N ALA A 155 11.86 -1.17 -6.52
CA ALA A 155 11.25 -1.98 -7.57
C ALA A 155 12.29 -2.38 -8.63
N HIS A 156 12.31 -3.65 -9.01
CA HIS A 156 13.28 -4.25 -9.92
C HIS A 156 12.59 -5.14 -10.96
N TRP A 157 13.24 -5.32 -12.11
CA TRP A 157 12.86 -6.32 -13.10
C TRP A 157 13.58 -7.64 -12.79
N HIS A 158 12.92 -8.52 -12.06
CA HIS A 158 13.43 -9.84 -11.70
C HIS A 158 12.26 -10.82 -11.61
N LYS A 159 12.31 -11.93 -12.37
CA LYS A 159 11.20 -12.91 -12.47
C LYS A 159 9.81 -12.27 -12.71
N GLY A 160 9.77 -11.15 -13.44
CA GLY A 160 8.63 -10.24 -13.49
C GLY A 160 8.98 -8.90 -12.85
N THR A 161 8.02 -8.29 -12.17
CA THR A 161 8.24 -7.13 -11.31
C THR A 161 8.46 -7.59 -9.87
N THR A 162 9.59 -7.22 -9.29
CA THR A 162 9.93 -7.57 -7.91
C THR A 162 10.05 -6.31 -7.07
N LEU A 163 9.38 -6.28 -5.92
CA LEU A 163 9.67 -5.32 -4.86
C LEU A 163 10.68 -5.95 -3.90
N MET A 164 11.86 -5.36 -3.82
CA MET A 164 12.84 -5.68 -2.79
C MET A 164 12.57 -4.82 -1.56
N ILE A 165 12.34 -5.46 -0.43
CA ILE A 165 12.11 -4.87 0.88
C ILE A 165 13.35 -5.18 1.72
N LYS A 166 14.05 -4.15 2.17
CA LYS A 166 15.19 -4.30 3.07
C LYS A 166 14.87 -3.62 4.39
N PHE A 167 14.67 -4.41 5.43
CA PHE A 167 14.38 -3.89 6.77
C PHE A 167 15.63 -3.31 7.43
N ASP A 168 15.40 -2.35 8.32
CA ASP A 168 16.46 -1.87 9.21
C ASP A 168 16.89 -2.98 10.18
N GLU A 169 18.17 -2.98 10.58
CA GLU A 169 18.74 -3.97 11.50
C GLU A 169 17.93 -4.09 12.80
N ALA A 170 17.44 -2.97 13.33
CA ALA A 170 16.64 -2.93 14.55
C ALA A 170 15.33 -3.73 14.44
N VAL A 171 14.76 -3.86 13.23
CA VAL A 171 13.56 -4.66 13.00
C VAL A 171 13.88 -6.14 13.16
N ILE A 172 14.91 -6.63 12.49
CA ILE A 172 15.32 -8.04 12.55
C ILE A 172 15.83 -8.41 13.96
N ALA A 173 16.58 -7.53 14.61
CA ALA A 173 17.04 -7.75 15.98
C ALA A 173 15.86 -7.92 16.97
N ARG A 174 14.82 -7.08 16.83
CA ARG A 174 13.60 -7.19 17.64
C ARG A 174 12.81 -8.46 17.32
N ASP A 175 12.71 -8.84 16.04
CA ASP A 175 12.00 -10.04 15.61
C ASP A 175 12.62 -11.31 16.22
N LYS A 176 13.96 -11.44 16.14
CA LYS A 176 14.71 -12.54 16.77
C LYS A 176 14.54 -12.62 18.29
N GLN A 177 14.37 -11.49 18.97
CA GLN A 177 14.10 -11.46 20.42
C GLN A 177 12.69 -11.93 20.77
N LEU A 178 11.72 -11.73 19.86
CA LEU A 178 10.34 -12.16 20.04
C LEU A 178 10.16 -13.64 19.70
N ASP A 179 10.88 -14.17 18.71
CA ASP A 179 10.89 -15.59 18.33
C ASP A 179 11.51 -16.52 19.41
N GLY A 180 12.29 -15.95 20.33
CA GLY A 180 12.85 -16.68 21.49
C GLY A 180 11.86 -16.92 22.64
N ARG A 181 10.56 -16.65 22.44
CA ARG A 181 9.47 -16.93 23.39
C ARG A 181 8.48 -17.93 22.81
#